data_AF-A0A7J4QIG8-F1
#
_entry.id   AF-A0A7J4QIG8-F1
#
_cell.length_a   1.000
_cell.length_b   1.000
_cell.length_c   1.000
_cell.angle_alpha   90.00
_cell.angle_beta   90.00
_cell.angle_gamma   90.00
#
_symmetry.space_group_name_H-M   'P 1'
#
loop_
_entity.id
_entity.type
_entity.pdbx_description
1 polymer ?
#
loop_
_entity_poly.entity_id
_entity_poly.type
_entity_poly.pdbx_seq_one_letter_code
_entity_poly.pdbx_strand_id
1 'polypeptide(L)'
;GVIDASLEALSAGGWTPGGADDPRSPSPPERLGKGPGYEFQMLLGVRGPLRRGLREQGHRTRVYIPYGEKWYEYSIRRLKENPTVGTQVAKAFLMPWTNRP
;
A
#
# COMPACT_ATOMS: atom_id res chain seq x y z
N GLY A 1 12.66 0.39 10.51
CA GLY A 1 11.88 1.49 9.90
C GLY A 1 10.39 1.23 10.05
N VAL A 2 9.50 2.12 9.54
CA VAL A 2 8.04 1.98 9.75
C VAL A 2 7.49 0.61 9.33
N ILE A 3 8.04 0.03 8.25
CA ILE A 3 7.62 -1.30 7.80
C ILE A 3 8.03 -2.40 8.76
N ASP A 4 9.29 -2.43 9.20
CA ASP A 4 9.78 -3.46 10.13
C ASP A 4 8.99 -3.44 11.45
N ALA A 5 8.74 -2.24 11.98
CA ALA A 5 7.91 -2.06 13.17
C ALA A 5 6.45 -2.52 12.93
N SER A 6 5.91 -2.29 11.72
CA SER A 6 4.57 -2.77 11.37
C SER A 6 4.53 -4.30 11.29
N LEU A 7 5.54 -4.93 10.72
CA LEU A 7 5.65 -6.39 10.62
C LEU A 7 5.79 -7.04 12.00
N GLU A 8 6.60 -6.44 12.88
CA GLU A 8 6.75 -6.88 14.26
C GLU A 8 5.42 -6.78 15.02
N ALA A 9 4.72 -5.65 14.94
CA ALA A 9 3.43 -5.45 15.59
C ALA A 9 2.35 -6.42 15.06
N LEU A 10 2.33 -6.67 13.75
CA LEU A 10 1.42 -7.64 13.14
C LEU A 10 1.70 -9.05 13.68
N SER A 11 2.96 -9.47 13.65
CA SER A 11 3.38 -10.78 14.17
C SER A 11 3.02 -10.95 15.65
N ALA A 12 3.33 -9.96 16.48
CA ALA A 12 2.99 -9.96 17.91
C ALA A 12 1.47 -10.04 18.16
N GLY A 13 0.67 -9.47 17.25
CA GLY A 13 -0.80 -9.55 17.28
C GLY A 13 -1.39 -10.83 16.65
N GLY A 14 -0.56 -11.80 16.24
CA GLY A 14 -1.02 -13.05 15.61
C GLY A 14 -1.38 -12.91 14.13
N TRP A 15 -1.07 -11.78 13.51
CA TRP A 15 -1.33 -11.54 12.08
C TRP A 15 -0.20 -12.06 11.22
N THR A 16 -0.39 -13.22 10.61
CA THR A 16 0.62 -13.85 9.75
C THR A 16 0.27 -13.70 8.25
N PRO A 17 1.26 -13.55 7.37
CA PRO A 17 1.03 -13.66 5.93
C PRO A 17 0.55 -15.08 5.60
N GLY A 18 -0.52 -15.20 4.82
CA GLY A 18 -1.15 -16.49 4.52
C GLY A 18 -2.02 -17.10 5.63
N GLY A 19 -2.10 -16.46 6.81
CA GLY A 19 -3.04 -16.84 7.87
C GLY A 19 -4.48 -16.59 7.44
N ALA A 20 -5.30 -17.65 7.45
CA ALA A 20 -6.66 -17.63 6.94
C ALA A 20 -7.61 -16.76 7.78
N ASP A 21 -7.27 -16.49 9.05
CA ASP A 21 -8.21 -15.93 10.01
C ASP A 21 -7.69 -14.68 10.73
N ASP A 22 -8.61 -13.74 10.90
CA ASP A 22 -8.48 -12.54 11.71
C ASP A 22 -8.44 -12.94 13.20
N PRO A 23 -7.34 -12.71 13.94
CA PRO A 23 -7.17 -13.16 15.33
C PRO A 23 -8.09 -12.43 16.32
N ARG A 24 -8.85 -11.42 15.90
CA ARG A 24 -9.84 -10.75 16.75
C ARG A 24 -11.03 -11.67 17.01
N SER A 25 -11.57 -11.65 18.23
CA SER A 25 -12.81 -12.35 18.60
C SER A 25 -13.89 -11.36 19.04
N PRO A 26 -15.06 -11.30 18.38
CA PRO A 26 -15.42 -12.07 17.19
C PRO A 26 -14.70 -11.53 15.93
N SER A 27 -14.29 -12.44 15.04
CA SER A 27 -13.73 -12.07 13.74
C SER A 27 -14.83 -11.44 12.87
N PRO A 28 -14.57 -10.31 12.19
CA PRO A 28 -15.50 -9.81 11.18
C PRO A 28 -15.77 -10.87 10.11
N PRO A 29 -16.97 -10.92 9.51
CA PRO A 29 -17.25 -11.84 8.41
C PRO A 29 -16.30 -11.55 7.24
N GLU A 30 -15.97 -12.60 6.48
CA GLU A 30 -15.18 -12.46 5.27
C GLU A 30 -15.88 -11.51 4.29
N ARG A 31 -15.12 -10.57 3.73
CA ARG A 31 -15.63 -9.59 2.76
C ARG A 31 -14.88 -9.70 1.46
N LEU A 32 -15.63 -9.75 0.36
CA LEU A 32 -15.06 -9.78 -0.98
C LEU A 32 -14.10 -8.58 -1.17
N GLY A 33 -12.86 -8.89 -1.54
CA GLY A 33 -11.83 -7.89 -1.78
C GLY A 33 -11.14 -7.32 -0.54
N LYS A 34 -11.45 -7.80 0.68
CA LYS A 34 -10.67 -7.50 1.89
C LYS A 34 -9.70 -8.65 2.18
N GLY A 35 -8.54 -8.33 2.76
CA GLY A 35 -7.63 -9.35 3.29
C GLY A 35 -8.20 -10.00 4.55
N PRO A 36 -7.53 -11.02 5.10
CA PRO A 36 -7.95 -11.76 6.29
C PRO A 36 -7.87 -10.93 7.59
N GLY A 37 -7.84 -9.59 7.47
CA GLY A 37 -8.01 -8.59 8.52
C GLY A 37 -6.96 -7.45 8.50
N TYR A 38 -5.86 -7.61 7.74
CA TYR A 38 -4.94 -6.51 7.41
C TYR A 38 -4.51 -6.49 5.93
N GLU A 39 -4.02 -5.33 5.47
CA GLU A 39 -3.37 -5.14 4.17
C GLU A 39 -2.41 -3.95 4.19
N PHE A 40 -1.30 -4.02 3.45
CA PHE A 40 -0.42 -2.87 3.24
C PHE A 40 -0.91 -2.04 2.06
N GLN A 41 -1.20 -0.76 2.29
CA GLN A 41 -1.66 0.15 1.26
C GLN A 41 -0.56 1.14 0.86
N MET A 42 -0.40 1.33 -0.45
CA MET A 42 0.59 2.26 -1.00
C MET A 42 -0.03 3.02 -2.18
N LEU A 43 0.41 4.27 -2.38
CA LEU A 43 0.08 5.01 -3.59
C LEU A 43 0.77 4.38 -4.80
N LEU A 44 0.13 4.49 -5.97
CA LEU A 44 0.77 4.10 -7.22
C LEU A 44 2.15 4.75 -7.34
N GLY A 45 3.14 3.96 -7.73
CA GLY A 45 4.54 4.34 -7.94
C GLY A 45 5.31 4.90 -6.73
N VAL A 46 4.75 4.80 -5.52
CA VAL A 46 5.49 5.06 -4.28
C VAL A 46 6.05 3.74 -3.75
N ARG A 47 7.36 3.70 -3.51
CA ARG A 47 8.11 2.56 -2.93
C ARG A 47 7.77 1.20 -3.57
N GLY A 48 7.76 1.14 -4.90
CA GLY A 48 7.44 -0.07 -5.68
C GLY A 48 8.21 -1.33 -5.28
N PRO A 49 9.55 -1.29 -5.07
CA PRO A 49 10.33 -2.45 -4.62
C PRO A 49 9.87 -3.01 -3.27
N LEU A 50 9.60 -2.14 -2.30
CA LEU A 50 9.12 -2.53 -0.98
C LEU A 50 7.75 -3.25 -1.06
N ARG A 51 6.83 -2.73 -1.86
CA ARG A 51 5.53 -3.38 -2.10
C ARG A 51 5.70 -4.79 -2.67
N ARG A 52 6.62 -4.96 -3.62
CA ARG A 52 6.91 -6.27 -4.23
C ARG A 52 7.48 -7.23 -3.19
N GLY A 53 8.47 -6.81 -2.40
CA GLY A 53 9.02 -7.62 -1.33
C GLY A 53 7.96 -8.07 -0.31
N LEU A 54 7.07 -7.17 0.12
CA LEU A 54 5.97 -7.53 1.03
C LEU A 54 5.01 -8.54 0.40
N ARG A 55 4.70 -8.39 -0.90
CA ARG A 55 3.86 -9.34 -1.63
C ARG A 55 4.52 -10.71 -1.78
N GLU A 56 5.82 -10.74 -2.04
CA GLU A 56 6.62 -11.98 -2.13
C GLU A 56 6.69 -12.72 -0.79
N GLN A 57 6.70 -11.97 0.32
CA GLN A 57 6.58 -12.50 1.68
C GLN A 57 5.16 -12.96 2.06
N GLY A 58 4.20 -12.91 1.13
CA GLY A 58 2.83 -13.37 1.33
C GLY A 58 1.89 -12.35 1.97
N HIS A 59 2.33 -11.11 2.20
CA HIS A 59 1.45 -10.07 2.72
C HIS A 59 0.51 -9.53 1.64
N ARG A 60 -0.76 -9.29 2.01
CA ARG A 60 -1.71 -8.61 1.12
C ARG A 60 -1.28 -7.16 0.92
N THR A 61 -1.12 -6.76 -0.33
CA THR A 61 -0.80 -5.38 -0.71
C THR A 61 -1.90 -4.78 -1.60
N ARG A 62 -2.14 -3.48 -1.46
CA ARG A 62 -3.11 -2.72 -2.27
C ARG A 62 -2.47 -1.44 -2.79
N VAL A 63 -2.71 -1.16 -4.06
CA VAL A 63 -2.25 0.05 -4.72
C VAL A 63 -3.41 1.00 -4.91
N TYR A 64 -3.31 2.20 -4.35
CA TYR A 64 -4.26 3.27 -4.60
C TYR A 64 -3.92 3.94 -5.93
N ILE A 65 -4.86 3.83 -6.88
CA ILE A 65 -4.77 4.43 -8.20
C ILE A 65 -5.78 5.59 -8.23
N PRO A 66 -5.35 6.86 -8.20
CA PRO A 66 -6.24 7.96 -8.50
C PRO A 66 -6.66 7.91 -9.98
N TYR A 67 -7.89 8.31 -10.22
CA TYR A 67 -8.56 8.25 -11.52
C TYR A 67 -9.42 9.51 -11.74
N GLY A 68 -9.93 9.71 -12.96
CA GLY A 68 -10.75 10.85 -13.37
C GLY A 68 -10.01 11.82 -14.29
N GLU A 69 -10.60 12.96 -14.65
CA GLU A 69 -9.93 14.02 -15.43
C GLU A 69 -9.17 15.00 -14.52
N LYS A 70 -9.73 15.31 -13.35
CA LYS A 70 -9.20 16.32 -12.39
C LYS A 70 -8.13 15.78 -11.44
N TRP A 71 -7.73 14.52 -11.58
CA TRP A 71 -6.70 13.91 -10.74
C TRP A 71 -5.36 14.66 -10.85
N TYR A 72 -5.07 15.23 -12.03
CA TYR A 72 -3.86 16.00 -12.29
C TYR A 72 -3.84 17.29 -11.45
N GLU A 73 -4.91 18.07 -11.46
CA GLU A 73 -5.03 19.31 -10.67
C GLU A 73 -4.94 19.05 -9.16
N TYR A 74 -5.62 17.99 -8.68
CA TYR A 74 -5.55 17.59 -7.27
C TYR A 74 -4.12 17.20 -6.85
N SER A 75 -3.43 16.42 -7.71
CA SER A 75 -2.07 15.96 -7.45
C SER A 75 -1.06 17.11 -7.49
N ILE A 76 -1.22 18.06 -8.43
CA ILE A 76 -0.37 19.25 -8.53
C ILE A 76 -0.51 20.16 -7.31
N ARG A 77 -1.72 20.32 -6.76
CA ARG A 77 -1.94 21.12 -5.53
C ARG A 77 -1.22 20.52 -4.32
N ARG A 78 -1.33 19.21 -4.12
CA ARG A 78 -0.60 18.47 -3.07
C ARG A 78 0.92 18.44 -3.31
N LEU A 79 1.36 18.51 -4.57
CA LEU A 79 2.78 18.60 -4.98
C LEU A 79 3.45 19.87 -4.45
N LYS A 80 2.76 21.01 -4.55
CA LYS A 80 3.28 22.33 -4.14
C LYS A 80 3.47 22.42 -2.63
N GLU A 81 2.72 21.64 -1.85
CA GLU A 81 2.82 21.58 -0.39
C GLU A 81 3.93 20.64 0.10
N ASN A 82 4.43 19.70 -0.73
CA ASN A 82 5.49 18.76 -0.33
C ASN A 82 6.31 18.20 -1.53
N PRO A 83 7.41 18.86 -1.93
CA PRO A 83 8.12 18.61 -3.20
C PRO A 83 8.65 17.18 -3.36
N THR A 84 9.08 16.57 -2.25
CA THR A 84 9.72 15.24 -2.24
C THR A 84 8.73 14.11 -2.52
N VAL A 85 7.52 14.20 -1.96
CA VAL A 85 6.44 13.23 -2.19
C VAL A 85 5.85 13.44 -3.58
N GLY A 86 5.71 14.70 -3.97
CA GLY A 86 5.12 15.08 -5.22
C GLY A 86 5.85 14.51 -6.44
N THR A 87 7.18 14.56 -6.45
CA THR A 87 7.97 14.02 -7.57
C THR A 87 7.76 12.51 -7.78
N GLN A 88 7.62 11.74 -6.70
CA GLN A 88 7.37 10.29 -6.79
C GLN A 88 5.96 9.98 -7.30
N VAL A 89 4.98 10.73 -6.81
CA VAL A 89 3.58 10.64 -7.24
C VAL A 89 3.46 11.04 -8.71
N ALA A 90 4.07 12.14 -9.15
CA ALA A 90 4.07 12.58 -10.55
C ALA A 90 4.73 11.53 -11.48
N LYS A 91 5.89 10.99 -11.08
CA LYS A 91 6.56 9.90 -11.82
C LYS A 91 5.69 8.65 -11.92
N ALA A 92 4.94 8.31 -10.88
CA ALA A 92 4.04 7.17 -10.90
C ALA A 92 2.95 7.24 -11.96
N PHE A 93 2.47 8.45 -12.28
CA PHE A 93 1.40 8.65 -13.27
C PHE A 93 1.92 8.87 -14.68
N LEU A 94 2.97 9.70 -14.81
CA LEU A 94 3.53 10.04 -16.12
C LEU A 94 4.45 8.94 -16.66
N MET A 95 5.07 8.17 -15.77
CA MET A 95 6.03 7.13 -16.10
C MET A 95 5.87 5.91 -15.15
N PRO A 96 4.69 5.26 -15.10
CA PRO A 96 4.47 4.11 -14.21
C PRO A 96 5.49 2.97 -14.45
N TRP A 97 6.08 2.91 -15.65
CA TRP A 97 7.13 1.95 -16.01
C TRP A 97 8.48 2.23 -15.35
N THR A 98 8.81 3.46 -14.94
CA THR A 98 10.10 3.76 -14.26
C THR A 98 10.15 3.25 -12.82
N ASN A 99 9.06 2.67 -12.32
CA ASN A 99 9.00 1.95 -11.04
C ASN A 99 9.14 0.42 -11.17
N ARG A 100 9.38 -0.07 -12.39
CA ARG A 100 9.82 -1.45 -12.63
C ARG A 100 11.34 -1.52 -12.43
N PRO A 101 11.87 -2.61 -11.86
CA PRO A 101 13.32 -2.81 -11.79
C PRO A 101 13.93 -2.78 -13.19
#